data_AF-A0A936GHF0-F1
#
_entry.id   AF-A0A936GHF0-F1
#
_cell.length_a   1.000
_cell.length_b   1.000
_cell.length_c   1.000
_cell.angle_alpha   90.00
_cell.angle_beta   90.00
_cell.angle_gamma   90.00
#
_symmetry.space_group_name_H-M   'P 1'
#
loop_
_entity.id
_entity.type
_entity.pdbx_description
1 polymer ?
#
loop_
_entity_poly.entity_id
_entity_poly.type
_entity_poly.pdbx_seq_one_letter_code
_entity_poly.pdbx_strand_id
1 'polypeptide(L)'
;MKIQYASDLHIEFEVNQQFLNKHPLSNIGDILILAGDIVPLAAIEKFKPYFKYLGDRYEQVYWIPGNHEYYHFDISLKGDSFHELLFSNVHLLNNTSIELNGVDLIFSPLWTNISPIRSWNIQNGLNDFHLT
;
A
#
# COMPACT_ATOMS: atom_id res chain seq x y z
N MET A 1 15.18 -1.46 16.14
CA MET A 1 13.98 -1.17 15.32
C MET A 1 14.14 0.20 14.67
N LYS A 2 14.62 0.20 13.44
CA LYS A 2 14.67 1.36 12.58
C LYS A 2 13.64 1.19 11.46
N ILE A 3 12.71 2.11 11.36
CA ILE A 3 11.62 2.07 10.38
C ILE A 3 12.00 2.99 9.21
N GLN A 4 11.91 2.46 8.00
CA GLN A 4 11.91 3.21 6.76
C GLN A 4 10.50 3.19 6.17
N TYR A 5 10.11 4.26 5.47
CA TYR A 5 8.80 4.34 4.83
C TYR A 5 8.92 4.87 3.40
N ALA A 6 7.94 4.52 2.57
CA ALA A 6 7.70 5.06 1.24
C ALA A 6 6.21 5.04 0.94
N SER A 7 5.74 5.93 0.06
CA SER A 7 4.36 6.00 -0.42
C SER A 7 4.37 6.50 -1.88
N ASP A 8 3.23 6.44 -2.56
CA ASP A 8 3.00 7.06 -3.87
C ASP A 8 4.04 6.63 -4.92
N LEU A 9 4.48 5.37 -4.85
CA LEU A 9 5.49 4.84 -5.77
C LEU A 9 4.91 4.64 -7.17
N HIS A 10 3.64 4.25 -7.27
CA HIS A 10 2.92 3.97 -8.51
C HIS A 10 3.78 3.18 -9.53
N ILE A 11 4.28 2.02 -9.10
CA ILE A 11 5.22 1.21 -9.89
C ILE A 11 4.56 0.58 -11.12
N GLU A 12 3.24 0.69 -11.27
CA GLU A 12 2.52 0.36 -12.50
C GLU A 12 2.94 1.25 -13.68
N PHE A 13 3.37 2.50 -13.42
CA PHE A 13 3.83 3.40 -14.48
C PHE A 13 5.29 3.11 -14.85
N GLU A 14 5.52 2.95 -16.15
CA GLU A 14 6.85 2.62 -16.67
C GLU A 14 7.91 3.66 -16.29
N VAL A 15 7.56 4.95 -16.30
CA VAL A 15 8.46 6.04 -15.92
C VAL A 15 8.93 5.89 -14.47
N ASN A 16 8.04 5.52 -13.57
CA ASN A 16 8.36 5.32 -12.15
C ASN A 16 9.21 4.08 -11.94
N GLN A 17 8.95 2.98 -12.67
CA GLN A 17 9.82 1.80 -12.66
C GLN A 17 11.23 2.14 -13.14
N GLN A 18 11.36 2.88 -14.24
CA GLN A 18 12.66 3.30 -14.77
C GLN A 18 13.42 4.17 -13.75
N PHE A 19 12.72 5.05 -13.04
CA PHE A 19 13.30 5.86 -11.98
C PHE A 19 13.79 4.99 -10.81
N LEU A 20 12.94 4.10 -10.29
CA LEU A 20 13.29 3.21 -9.16
C LEU A 20 14.36 2.19 -9.52
N ASN A 21 14.46 1.76 -10.77
CA ASN A 21 15.55 0.90 -11.23
C ASN A 21 16.91 1.61 -11.19
N LYS A 22 16.93 2.93 -11.48
CA LYS A 22 18.14 3.76 -11.38
C LYS A 22 18.43 4.21 -9.94
N HIS A 23 17.37 4.37 -9.15
CA HIS A 23 17.41 4.89 -7.79
C HIS A 23 16.60 3.99 -6.86
N PRO A 24 17.07 2.75 -6.60
CA PRO A 24 16.34 1.80 -5.77
C PRO A 24 16.24 2.33 -4.34
N LEU A 25 15.20 1.92 -3.63
CA LEU A 25 15.04 2.23 -2.21
C LEU A 25 16.31 1.77 -1.46
N SER A 26 16.98 2.75 -0.86
CA SER A 26 18.16 2.49 -0.04
C SER A 26 17.71 1.70 1.18
N ASN A 27 18.29 0.52 1.41
CA ASN A 27 17.94 -0.31 2.57
C ASN A 27 18.61 0.27 3.81
N ILE A 28 17.95 1.20 4.49
CA ILE A 28 18.51 1.92 5.64
C ILE A 28 17.80 1.61 6.96
N GLY A 29 16.76 0.77 6.95
CA GLY A 29 15.98 0.39 8.12
C GLY A 29 15.75 -1.12 8.17
N ASP A 30 15.39 -1.62 9.35
CA ASP A 30 15.08 -3.04 9.57
C ASP A 30 13.69 -3.36 8.98
N ILE A 31 12.76 -2.40 9.07
CA ILE A 31 11.36 -2.51 8.66
C ILE A 31 11.08 -1.49 7.56
N LEU A 32 10.37 -1.91 6.50
CA LEU A 32 9.82 -1.02 5.48
C LEU A 32 8.30 -0.91 5.62
N ILE A 33 7.79 0.32 5.70
CA ILE A 33 6.36 0.61 5.60
C ILE A 33 6.07 1.22 4.21
N LEU A 34 5.21 0.56 3.45
CA LEU A 34 4.65 1.07 2.21
C LEU A 34 3.27 1.69 2.52
N ALA A 35 3.19 3.01 2.57
CA ALA A 35 2.05 3.77 3.08
C ALA A 35 1.11 4.25 1.96
N GLY A 36 0.62 3.33 1.15
CA GLY A 36 -0.36 3.59 0.09
C GLY A 36 0.24 3.98 -1.27
N ASP A 37 -0.60 3.82 -2.29
CA ASP A 37 -0.38 4.21 -3.68
C ASP A 37 0.94 3.64 -4.27
N ILE A 38 1.15 2.35 -4.02
CA ILE A 38 2.29 1.59 -4.53
C ILE A 38 1.99 0.99 -5.88
N VAL A 39 0.88 0.23 -5.96
CA VAL A 39 0.41 -0.46 -7.16
C VAL A 39 -1.04 -0.91 -6.99
N PRO A 40 -1.90 -0.86 -8.02
CA PRO A 40 -3.24 -1.43 -7.96
C PRO A 40 -3.23 -2.90 -7.54
N LEU A 41 -4.15 -3.30 -6.65
CA LEU A 41 -4.29 -4.68 -6.18
C LEU A 41 -4.63 -5.64 -7.33
N ALA A 42 -5.35 -5.16 -8.35
CA ALA A 42 -5.62 -5.91 -9.57
C ALA A 42 -4.32 -6.32 -10.33
N ALA A 43 -3.22 -5.60 -10.11
CA ALA A 43 -1.92 -5.86 -10.73
C ALA A 43 -0.93 -6.59 -9.79
N ILE A 44 -1.33 -6.96 -8.57
CA ILE A 44 -0.43 -7.50 -7.54
C ILE A 44 0.38 -8.71 -8.02
N GLU A 45 -0.24 -9.63 -8.77
CA GLU A 45 0.42 -10.83 -9.29
C GLU A 45 1.58 -10.50 -10.24
N LYS A 46 1.42 -9.48 -11.08
CA LYS A 46 2.46 -9.00 -11.99
C LYS A 46 3.65 -8.42 -11.22
N PHE A 47 3.40 -7.80 -10.06
CA PHE A 47 4.40 -7.12 -9.24
C PHE A 47 4.91 -7.93 -8.05
N LYS A 48 4.51 -9.20 -7.89
CA LYS A 48 5.08 -10.13 -6.90
C LYS A 48 6.62 -10.15 -6.88
N PRO A 49 7.35 -10.12 -8.02
CA PRO A 49 8.81 -10.04 -7.99
C PRO A 49 9.37 -8.81 -7.27
N TYR A 50 8.70 -7.66 -7.36
CA TYR A 50 9.10 -6.43 -6.66
C TYR A 50 8.92 -6.58 -5.15
N PHE A 51 7.77 -7.11 -4.71
CA PHE A 51 7.54 -7.40 -3.29
C PHE A 51 8.49 -8.45 -2.73
N LYS A 52 8.85 -9.46 -3.53
CA LYS A 52 9.89 -10.43 -3.16
C LYS A 52 11.24 -9.75 -2.98
N TYR A 53 11.63 -8.88 -3.91
CA TYR A 53 12.86 -8.08 -3.82
C TYR A 53 12.91 -7.23 -2.55
N LEU A 54 11.79 -6.64 -2.12
CA LEU A 54 11.70 -5.91 -0.85
C LEU A 54 11.82 -6.86 0.35
N GLY A 55 11.10 -7.99 0.34
CA GLY A 55 11.17 -9.00 1.40
C GLY A 55 12.57 -9.62 1.58
N ASP A 56 13.41 -9.63 0.53
CA ASP A 56 14.80 -10.08 0.62
C ASP A 56 15.75 -9.04 1.24
N ARG A 57 15.30 -7.80 1.43
CA ARG A 57 16.11 -6.67 1.90
C ARG A 57 15.72 -6.21 3.30
N TYR A 58 14.44 -6.28 3.65
CA TYR A 58 13.94 -5.86 4.95
C TYR A 58 13.56 -7.07 5.80
N GLU A 59 13.70 -6.96 7.11
CA GLU A 59 13.24 -7.99 8.04
C GLU A 59 11.73 -8.13 7.99
N GLN A 60 11.02 -7.01 7.89
CA GLN A 60 9.56 -6.95 7.69
C GLN A 60 9.19 -5.85 6.69
N VAL A 61 8.21 -6.14 5.84
CA VAL A 61 7.57 -5.17 4.94
C VAL A 61 6.08 -5.13 5.25
N TYR A 62 5.57 -3.96 5.61
CA TYR A 62 4.15 -3.73 5.84
C TYR A 62 3.60 -2.79 4.78
N TRP A 63 2.59 -3.23 4.04
CA TRP A 63 1.94 -2.47 2.99
C TRP A 63 0.50 -2.17 3.38
N ILE A 64 0.21 -0.87 3.51
CA ILE A 64 -1.11 -0.31 3.72
C ILE A 64 -1.63 0.15 2.36
N PRO A 65 -2.84 -0.27 1.93
CA PRO A 65 -3.43 0.25 0.69
C PRO A 65 -3.87 1.70 0.85
N GLY A 66 -3.58 2.51 -0.17
CA GLY A 66 -4.17 3.82 -0.43
C GLY A 66 -5.39 3.70 -1.36
N ASN A 67 -5.85 4.81 -1.93
CA ASN A 67 -7.02 4.81 -2.83
C ASN A 67 -6.67 4.14 -4.15
N HIS A 68 -5.45 4.33 -4.64
CA HIS A 68 -5.05 3.82 -5.94
C HIS A 68 -4.95 2.28 -5.97
N GLU A 69 -4.67 1.65 -4.82
CA GLU A 69 -4.72 0.20 -4.68
C GLU A 69 -6.06 -0.41 -5.11
N TYR A 70 -7.17 0.32 -4.94
CA TYR A 70 -8.50 -0.16 -5.26
C TYR A 70 -8.95 0.14 -6.69
N TYR A 71 -8.09 0.71 -7.53
CA TYR A 71 -8.44 0.94 -8.93
C TYR A 71 -8.57 -0.41 -9.66
N HIS A 72 -9.68 -0.57 -10.38
CA HIS A 72 -10.09 -1.78 -11.09
C HIS A 72 -10.21 -3.01 -10.18
N PHE A 73 -10.48 -2.78 -8.90
CA PHE A 73 -10.57 -3.81 -7.88
C PHE A 73 -11.82 -3.59 -7.03
N ASP A 74 -12.63 -4.65 -6.88
CA ASP A 74 -13.79 -4.60 -6.01
C ASP A 74 -13.36 -4.58 -4.54
N ILE A 75 -13.40 -3.39 -3.94
CA ILE A 75 -13.05 -3.17 -2.53
C ILE A 75 -13.83 -4.07 -1.56
N SER A 76 -15.04 -4.51 -1.93
CA SER A 76 -15.86 -5.38 -1.08
C SER A 76 -15.23 -6.76 -0.84
N LEU A 77 -14.27 -7.18 -1.69
CA LEU A 77 -13.57 -8.45 -1.56
C LEU A 77 -12.60 -8.51 -0.38
N LYS A 78 -12.17 -7.36 0.16
CA LYS A 78 -11.17 -7.28 1.25
C LYS A 78 -11.79 -7.09 2.64
N GLY A 79 -13.06 -6.68 2.71
CA GLY A 79 -13.73 -6.32 3.96
C GLY A 79 -13.12 -5.08 4.65
N ASP A 80 -13.65 -4.73 5.82
CA ASP A 80 -13.25 -3.52 6.55
C ASP A 80 -11.87 -3.63 7.20
N SER A 81 -11.38 -4.83 7.48
CA SER A 81 -10.09 -5.10 8.10
C SER A 81 -9.52 -6.41 7.59
N PHE A 82 -8.24 -6.44 7.23
CA PHE A 82 -7.57 -7.64 6.77
C PHE A 82 -6.08 -7.63 7.05
N HIS A 83 -5.50 -8.83 7.03
CA HIS A 83 -4.06 -9.06 7.10
C HIS A 83 -3.71 -10.28 6.26
N GLU A 84 -2.96 -10.06 5.19
CA GLU A 84 -2.56 -11.08 4.24
C GLU A 84 -1.03 -11.13 4.11
N LEU A 85 -0.49 -12.33 3.95
CA LEU A 85 0.92 -12.54 3.68
C LEU A 85 1.11 -12.74 2.18
N LEU A 86 1.83 -11.83 1.53
CA LEU A 86 2.29 -12.03 0.15
C LEU A 86 3.52 -12.95 0.14
N PHE A 87 4.36 -12.82 1.16
CA PHE A 87 5.49 -13.67 1.49
C PHE A 87 5.59 -13.78 3.02
N SER A 88 6.52 -14.59 3.53
CA SER A 88 6.68 -14.83 4.99
C SER A 88 6.88 -13.57 5.83
N ASN A 89 7.42 -12.51 5.24
CA ASN A 89 7.72 -11.22 5.89
C ASN A 89 7.21 -10.01 5.10
N VAL A 90 6.29 -10.23 4.15
CA VAL A 90 5.67 -9.15 3.37
C VAL A 90 4.18 -9.21 3.58
N HIS A 91 3.68 -8.22 4.31
CA HIS A 91 2.31 -8.16 4.77
C HIS A 91 1.54 -7.09 4.00
N LEU A 92 0.39 -7.45 3.44
CA LEU A 92 -0.62 -6.54 2.94
C LEU A 92 -1.73 -6.47 4.00
N LEU A 93 -1.98 -5.29 4.57
CA LEU A 93 -2.85 -5.17 5.73
C LEU A 93 -3.60 -3.84 5.77
N ASN A 94 -4.76 -3.84 6.42
CA ASN A 94 -5.62 -2.66 6.56
C ASN A 94 -6.44 -2.78 7.85
N ASN A 95 -6.52 -1.67 8.59
CA ASN A 95 -7.23 -1.55 9.86
C ASN A 95 -6.79 -2.60 10.90
N THR A 96 -5.48 -2.86 10.96
CA THR A 96 -4.87 -3.77 11.93
C THR A 96 -3.77 -3.09 12.73
N SER A 97 -3.32 -3.74 13.81
CA SER A 97 -2.15 -3.32 14.57
C SER A 97 -1.20 -4.49 14.76
N ILE A 98 0.10 -4.20 14.80
CA ILE A 98 1.16 -5.17 15.06
C ILE A 98 2.03 -4.63 16.19
N GLU A 99 2.15 -5.40 17.27
CA GLU A 99 3.07 -5.09 18.36
C GLU A 99 4.49 -5.53 17.98
N LEU A 100 5.44 -4.61 18.04
CA LEU A 100 6.86 -4.88 17.80
C LEU A 100 7.70 -4.25 18.92
N ASN A 101 8.38 -5.09 19.69
CA ASN A 101 9.26 -4.65 20.80
C ASN A 101 8.55 -3.73 21.81
N GLY A 102 7.29 -4.02 22.17
CA GLY A 102 6.49 -3.20 23.08
C GLY A 102 5.96 -1.89 22.46
N VAL A 103 6.01 -1.74 21.13
CA VAL A 103 5.41 -0.63 20.39
C VAL A 103 4.33 -1.15 19.45
N ASP A 104 3.12 -0.63 19.58
CA ASP A 104 2.03 -0.92 18.64
C ASP A 104 2.15 -0.05 17.39
N LEU A 105 2.35 -0.68 16.24
CA LEU A 105 2.19 -0.05 14.94
C LEU A 105 0.75 -0.21 14.49
N ILE A 106 0.05 0.90 14.25
CA ILE A 106 -1.33 0.92 13.79
C ILE A 106 -1.34 1.22 12.29
N PHE A 107 -1.95 0.33 11.52
CA PHE A 107 -2.01 0.42 10.07
C PHE A 107 -3.45 0.66 9.61
N SER A 108 -3.78 1.93 9.38
CA SER A 108 -5.09 2.35 8.89
C SER A 108 -4.91 3.53 7.94
N PRO A 109 -5.56 3.52 6.76
CA PRO A 109 -5.52 4.65 5.83
C PRO A 109 -6.32 5.86 6.31
N LEU A 110 -7.15 5.71 7.36
CA LEU A 110 -7.95 6.79 7.96
C LEU A 110 -8.75 7.59 6.94
N TRP A 111 -9.54 6.88 6.12
CA TRP A 111 -10.33 7.45 5.03
C TRP A 111 -11.09 8.73 5.42
N THR A 112 -11.06 9.71 4.50
CA THR A 112 -11.79 10.96 4.68
C THR A 112 -13.30 10.69 4.74
N ASN A 113 -13.95 11.18 5.80
CA ASN A 113 -15.40 11.11 5.91
C ASN A 113 -16.07 12.04 4.88
N ILE A 114 -16.81 11.45 3.94
CA ILE A 114 -17.55 12.20 2.91
C ILE A 114 -18.99 12.42 3.37
N SER A 115 -19.35 13.68 3.63
CA SER A 115 -20.73 14.03 3.97
C SER A 115 -21.68 13.81 2.78
N PRO A 116 -22.94 13.38 3.00
CA PRO A 116 -23.92 13.18 1.92
C PRO A 116 -24.17 14.42 1.04
N ILE A 117 -24.06 15.63 1.60
CA ILE A 117 -24.25 16.89 0.84
C ILE A 117 -23.14 17.12 -0.18
N ARG A 118 -21.93 16.64 0.10
CA ARG A 118 -20.74 16.82 -0.75
C ARG A 118 -20.47 15.61 -1.66
N SER A 119 -21.11 14.47 -1.40
CA SER A 119 -20.82 13.22 -2.11
C SER A 119 -20.98 13.35 -3.61
N TRP A 120 -22.04 14.00 -4.09
CA TRP A 120 -22.27 14.19 -5.52
C TRP A 120 -21.13 14.97 -6.19
N ASN A 121 -20.71 16.09 -5.60
CA ASN A 121 -19.62 16.90 -6.16
C ASN A 121 -18.29 16.14 -6.13
N ILE A 122 -17.99 15.44 -5.03
CA ILE A 122 -16.74 14.69 -4.87
C ILE A 122 -16.69 13.50 -5.84
N GLN A 123 -17.79 12.77 -5.97
CA GLN A 123 -17.88 11.62 -6.87
C GLN A 123 -17.65 11.99 -8.33
N ASN A 124 -18.13 13.16 -8.76
CA ASN A 124 -17.94 13.64 -10.13
C ASN A 124 -16.62 14.41 -10.34
N GLY A 125 -15.87 14.67 -9.26
CA GLY A 125 -14.65 15.47 -9.29
C GLY A 125 -13.36 14.68 -9.14
N LEU A 126 -13.43 13.41 -8.70
CA LEU A 126 -12.25 12.58 -8.41
C LEU A 126 -12.27 11.29 -9.23
N ASN A 127 -11.11 10.95 -9.81
CA ASN A 127 -10.93 9.73 -10.58
C ASN A 127 -11.15 8.45 -9.76
N ASP A 128 -11.02 8.53 -8.43
CA ASP A 128 -11.25 7.43 -7.50
C ASP A 128 -12.63 6.78 -7.68
N PHE A 129 -13.64 7.52 -8.12
CA PHE A 129 -15.00 7.00 -8.31
C PHE A 129 -15.31 6.59 -9.76
N HIS A 130 -14.32 6.70 -10.65
CA HIS A 130 -14.45 6.38 -12.07
C HIS A 130 -13.55 5.23 -12.49
N LEU A 131 -12.54 4.90 -11.67
CA LEU A 131 -11.53 3.88 -11.95
C LEU A 131 -11.59 2.68 -10.99
N THR A 132 -12.54 2.63 -10.07
CA THR A 132 -12.85 1.47 -9.20
C THR A 132 -13.62 0.39 -9.93
#